data_AF-A0A6I4U8N9-F1
#
_entry.id   AF-A0A6I4U8N9-F1
#
_cell.length_a   1.000
_cell.length_b   1.000
_cell.length_c   1.000
_cell.angle_alpha   90.00
_cell.angle_beta   90.00
_cell.angle_gamma   90.00
#
_symmetry.space_group_name_H-M   'P 1'
#
loop_
_entity.id
_entity.type
_entity.pdbx_description
1 polymer ?
#
loop_
_entity_poly.entity_id
_entity_poly.type
_entity_poly.pdbx_seq_one_letter_code
_entity_poly.pdbx_strand_id
1 'polypeptide(L)'
;MQLTFASYNIHKAVGLDRKRDPERILSVLHEIDADIVALQEADRRIGERASVLPRAEIDDTHWRVIEVAKRPRSIGWHGNALLVRRDLEILSGEALDLPTLEPRGAACGEIVVEGRPLRVIGTHLDLSGLRRRDQIRSLLAFVGACNRDLPTVIMGDFNQWGRTTGAMREFSSDWQIVTPGRSYPSRQPVATLDRIVASKHWRLVETEVHHTGLAAVASDHLPVIAKLELLK
;
A
#
# COMPACT_ATOMS: atom_id res chain seq x y z
N MET A 1 -15.89 14.62 -0.96
CA MET A 1 -14.43 14.58 -0.79
C MET A 1 -13.88 13.49 -1.69
N GLN A 2 -12.93 13.81 -2.56
CA GLN A 2 -12.26 12.84 -3.43
C GLN A 2 -10.79 12.77 -3.04
N LEU A 3 -10.25 11.56 -2.97
CA LEU A 3 -8.84 11.30 -2.64
C LEU A 3 -8.26 10.31 -3.63
N THR A 4 -6.98 10.50 -3.92
CA THR A 4 -6.18 9.62 -4.77
C THR A 4 -5.34 8.70 -3.90
N PHE A 5 -5.55 7.40 -4.06
CA PHE A 5 -4.83 6.35 -3.35
C PHE A 5 -3.91 5.61 -4.32
N ALA A 6 -2.68 5.32 -3.91
CA ALA A 6 -1.76 4.52 -4.68
C ALA A 6 -1.15 3.37 -3.88
N SER A 7 -0.88 2.26 -4.54
CA SER A 7 -0.04 1.18 -4.02
C SER A 7 1.15 0.95 -4.94
N TYR A 8 2.33 0.77 -4.37
CA TYR A 8 3.54 0.51 -5.14
C TYR A 8 4.50 -0.43 -4.41
N ASN A 9 4.69 -1.63 -4.94
CA ASN A 9 5.79 -2.49 -4.54
C ASN A 9 7.07 -1.97 -5.18
N ILE A 10 7.99 -1.44 -4.36
CA ILE A 10 9.19 -0.75 -4.83
C ILE A 10 10.40 -1.67 -4.96
N HIS A 11 10.24 -2.98 -4.70
CA HIS A 11 11.29 -3.98 -4.83
C HIS A 11 12.62 -3.57 -4.16
N LYS A 12 12.53 -3.02 -2.93
CA LYS A 12 13.69 -2.51 -2.17
C LYS A 12 14.46 -1.40 -2.90
N ALA A 13 13.74 -0.61 -3.69
CA ALA A 13 14.24 0.39 -4.62
C ALA A 13 15.25 -0.17 -5.64
N VAL A 14 15.21 -1.48 -5.92
CA VAL A 14 16.10 -2.13 -6.89
C VAL A 14 15.39 -2.21 -8.23
N GLY A 15 15.86 -1.42 -9.18
CA GLY A 15 15.31 -1.43 -10.53
C GLY A 15 15.71 -2.66 -11.34
N LEU A 16 15.23 -2.70 -12.59
CA LEU A 16 15.54 -3.78 -13.52
C LEU A 16 17.01 -3.78 -14.01
N ASP A 17 17.70 -2.67 -13.79
CA ASP A 17 19.15 -2.52 -13.90
C ASP A 17 19.93 -3.13 -12.72
N ARG A 18 19.21 -3.70 -11.74
CA ARG A 18 19.73 -4.30 -10.49
C ARG A 18 20.44 -3.32 -9.57
N LYS A 19 20.28 -2.01 -9.78
CA LYS A 19 20.82 -0.97 -8.90
C LYS A 19 19.74 -0.50 -7.95
N ARG A 20 20.15 -0.28 -6.69
CA ARG A 20 19.29 0.37 -5.70
C ARG A 20 19.36 1.88 -5.88
N ASP A 21 18.21 2.52 -6.01
CA ASP A 21 18.11 3.93 -6.33
C ASP A 21 16.82 4.53 -5.72
N PRO A 22 16.91 5.13 -4.52
CA PRO A 22 15.77 5.72 -3.81
C PRO A 22 15.16 6.92 -4.55
N GLU A 23 16.00 7.78 -5.13
CA GLU A 23 15.59 8.98 -5.87
C GLU A 23 14.72 8.62 -7.08
N ARG A 24 15.04 7.52 -7.75
CA ARG A 24 14.21 6.98 -8.84
C ARG A 24 12.81 6.60 -8.38
N ILE A 25 12.68 6.01 -7.19
CA ILE A 25 11.37 5.69 -6.61
C ILE A 25 10.64 6.97 -6.26
N LEU A 26 11.28 7.93 -5.60
CA LEU A 26 10.68 9.23 -5.28
C LEU A 26 10.21 9.96 -6.55
N SER A 27 10.98 9.88 -7.63
CA SER A 27 10.58 10.44 -8.94
C SER A 27 9.31 9.80 -9.47
N VAL A 28 9.16 8.46 -9.40
CA VAL A 28 7.91 7.78 -9.75
C VAL A 28 6.77 8.19 -8.81
N LEU A 29 7.04 8.38 -7.51
CA LEU A 29 6.03 8.87 -6.57
C LEU A 29 5.55 10.28 -6.95
N HIS A 30 6.45 11.16 -7.40
CA HIS A 30 6.11 12.47 -7.92
C HIS A 30 5.30 12.42 -9.23
N GLU A 31 5.54 11.43 -10.10
CA GLU A 31 4.72 11.24 -11.30
C GLU A 31 3.27 10.84 -10.96
N ILE A 32 3.06 10.00 -9.95
CA ILE A 32 1.71 9.55 -9.54
C ILE A 32 0.98 10.58 -8.66
N ASP A 33 1.70 11.39 -7.90
CA ASP A 33 1.22 12.50 -7.04
C ASP A 33 -0.04 12.16 -6.20
N ALA A 34 -0.10 10.95 -5.64
CA ALA A 34 -1.26 10.50 -4.88
C ALA A 34 -1.32 11.11 -3.46
N ASP A 35 -2.53 11.24 -2.91
CA ASP A 35 -2.74 11.81 -1.58
C ASP A 35 -2.28 10.86 -0.46
N ILE A 36 -2.51 9.56 -0.68
CA ILE A 36 -2.07 8.48 0.20
C ILE A 36 -1.38 7.40 -0.64
N VAL A 37 -0.18 6.98 -0.21
CA VAL A 37 0.60 5.93 -0.87
C VAL A 37 0.92 4.80 0.10
N ALA A 38 0.62 3.57 -0.29
CA ALA A 38 1.12 2.36 0.37
C ALA A 38 2.32 1.79 -0.39
N LEU A 39 3.48 1.71 0.28
CA LEU A 39 4.69 1.13 -0.28
C LEU A 39 4.93 -0.26 0.27
N GLN A 40 5.33 -1.20 -0.60
CA GLN A 40 5.78 -2.54 -0.22
C GLN A 40 7.26 -2.73 -0.54
N GLU A 41 7.94 -3.56 0.26
CA GLU A 41 9.40 -3.73 0.22
C GLU A 41 10.20 -2.43 0.49
N ALA A 42 9.66 -1.57 1.36
CA ALA A 42 10.29 -0.31 1.77
C ALA A 42 11.47 -0.46 2.75
N ASP A 43 11.78 -1.68 3.19
CA ASP A 43 12.88 -1.98 4.11
C ASP A 43 13.85 -3.02 3.52
N ARG A 44 15.11 -2.95 3.94
CA ARG A 44 16.10 -4.01 3.68
C ARG A 44 15.72 -5.30 4.45
N ARG A 45 16.02 -6.47 3.87
CA ARG A 45 15.75 -7.78 4.52
C ARG A 45 16.85 -8.21 5.52
N ILE A 46 18.08 -7.74 5.34
CA ILE A 46 19.28 -8.17 6.09
C ILE A 46 19.80 -7.02 6.97
N GLY A 47 20.39 -7.38 8.11
CA GLY A 47 20.97 -6.43 9.06
C GLY A 47 19.89 -5.68 9.83
N GLU A 48 20.07 -4.37 9.98
CA GLU A 48 19.17 -3.54 10.79
C GLU A 48 17.79 -3.29 10.15
N ARG A 49 17.53 -3.84 8.96
CA ARG A 49 16.28 -3.65 8.21
C ARG A 49 15.91 -2.17 8.05
N ALA A 50 16.93 -1.35 7.80
CA ALA A 50 16.75 0.07 7.53
C ALA A 50 15.90 0.27 6.27
N SER A 51 15.18 1.39 6.22
CA SER A 51 14.43 1.78 5.05
C SER A 51 15.33 1.90 3.82
N VAL A 52 14.79 1.56 2.66
CA VAL A 52 15.44 1.84 1.38
C VAL A 52 15.15 3.24 0.86
N LEU A 53 14.16 3.94 1.44
CA LEU A 53 13.88 5.34 1.18
C LEU A 53 14.28 6.15 2.43
N PRO A 54 15.41 6.89 2.39
CA PRO A 54 15.84 7.67 3.53
C PRO A 54 14.74 8.64 3.96
N ARG A 55 14.45 8.65 5.27
CA ARG A 55 13.40 9.51 5.83
C ARG A 55 13.61 10.99 5.48
N ALA A 56 14.86 11.45 5.49
CA ALA A 56 15.20 12.83 5.11
C ALA A 56 14.75 13.17 3.67
N GLU A 57 14.93 12.26 2.71
CA GLU A 57 14.49 12.50 1.33
C GLU A 57 12.97 12.54 1.22
N ILE A 58 12.25 11.69 1.96
CA ILE A 58 10.77 11.80 2.07
C ILE A 58 10.39 13.12 2.74
N ASP A 59 11.15 13.53 3.76
CA ASP A 59 10.88 14.73 4.52
C ASP A 59 11.07 16.03 3.69
N ASP A 60 11.79 15.96 2.58
CA ASP A 60 11.93 17.05 1.59
C ASP A 60 10.80 17.08 0.55
N THR A 61 9.91 16.07 0.54
CA THR A 61 8.72 16.03 -0.32
C THR A 61 7.49 16.62 0.37
N HIS A 62 6.36 16.74 -0.34
CA HIS A 62 5.08 17.12 0.26
C HIS A 62 4.36 15.98 1.02
N TRP A 63 4.97 14.78 1.09
CA TRP A 63 4.49 13.67 1.90
C TRP A 63 5.20 13.60 3.25
N ARG A 64 4.58 12.89 4.19
CA ARG A 64 5.19 12.43 5.43
C ARG A 64 4.80 10.98 5.70
N VAL A 65 5.66 10.28 6.43
CA VAL A 65 5.45 8.87 6.83
C VAL A 65 4.44 8.79 7.97
N ILE A 66 3.51 7.83 7.91
CA ILE A 66 2.76 7.38 9.10
C ILE A 66 3.65 6.44 9.89
N GLU A 67 4.04 6.86 11.10
CA GLU A 67 4.93 6.09 11.97
C GLU A 67 4.25 4.80 12.45
N VAL A 68 4.65 3.68 11.87
CA VAL A 68 4.27 2.33 12.34
C VAL A 68 5.48 1.52 12.78
N ALA A 69 6.69 2.04 12.52
CA ALA A 69 7.92 1.31 12.73
C ALA A 69 8.23 1.17 14.22
N LYS A 70 8.41 -0.08 14.68
CA LYS A 70 8.95 -0.36 16.03
C LYS A 70 10.49 -0.31 16.07
N ARG A 71 11.15 0.07 14.97
CA ARG A 71 12.62 0.12 14.84
C ARG A 71 13.08 1.49 14.32
N PRO A 72 14.17 2.08 14.87
CA PRO A 72 14.52 3.48 14.60
C PRO A 72 14.87 3.81 13.13
N ARG A 73 15.34 2.84 12.36
CA ARG A 73 15.80 3.05 10.97
C ARG A 73 14.81 2.59 9.90
N SER A 74 13.68 2.01 10.28
CA SER A 74 12.61 1.61 9.36
C SER A 74 11.56 2.71 9.33
N ILE A 75 10.92 2.88 8.19
CA ILE A 75 9.76 3.77 8.03
C ILE A 75 8.45 2.98 8.01
N GLY A 76 8.50 1.68 8.27
CA GLY A 76 7.40 0.76 8.05
C GLY A 76 7.38 -0.45 8.99
N TRP A 77 6.50 -1.39 8.67
CA TRP A 77 6.38 -2.68 9.36
C TRP A 77 6.45 -3.82 8.36
N HIS A 78 7.47 -4.68 8.50
CA HIS A 78 7.78 -5.75 7.54
C HIS A 78 7.92 -5.26 6.09
N GLY A 79 8.49 -4.06 5.89
CA GLY A 79 8.63 -3.45 4.57
C GLY A 79 7.37 -2.81 4.02
N ASN A 80 6.28 -2.69 4.81
CA ASN A 80 5.11 -1.90 4.43
C ASN A 80 5.19 -0.52 5.05
N ALA A 81 5.10 0.53 4.24
CA ALA A 81 5.09 1.91 4.69
C ALA A 81 3.88 2.66 4.12
N LEU A 82 3.43 3.68 4.84
CA LEU A 82 2.34 4.56 4.42
C LEU A 82 2.86 5.99 4.36
N LEU A 83 2.67 6.62 3.21
CA LEU A 83 2.93 8.05 3.00
C LEU A 83 1.60 8.77 2.84
N VAL A 84 1.48 9.95 3.44
CA VAL A 84 0.31 10.82 3.31
C VAL A 84 0.75 12.26 3.07
N ARG A 85 -0.06 13.06 2.38
CA ARG A 85 0.22 14.50 2.23
C ARG A 85 0.36 15.16 3.61
N ARG A 86 1.26 16.13 3.71
CA ARG A 86 1.63 16.79 4.98
C ARG A 86 0.51 17.55 5.66
N ASP A 87 -0.43 18.08 4.88
CA ASP A 87 -1.60 18.80 5.34
C ASP A 87 -2.68 17.89 5.95
N LEU A 88 -2.61 16.57 5.71
CA LEU A 88 -3.49 15.60 6.33
C LEU A 88 -3.02 15.29 7.75
N GLU A 89 -3.90 15.45 8.73
CA GLU A 89 -3.63 15.13 10.13
C GLU A 89 -3.53 13.61 10.33
N ILE A 90 -2.50 13.14 11.03
CA ILE A 90 -2.34 11.73 11.42
C ILE A 90 -2.80 11.59 12.86
N LEU A 91 -3.82 10.77 13.10
CA LEU A 91 -4.31 10.45 14.44
C LEU A 91 -3.49 9.35 15.10
N SER A 92 -3.15 8.31 14.35
CA SER A 92 -2.39 7.16 14.86
C SER A 92 -1.73 6.36 13.74
N GLY A 93 -0.69 5.62 14.12
CA GLY A 93 -0.07 4.57 13.31
C GLY A 93 0.04 3.28 14.13
N GLU A 94 -0.31 2.16 13.53
CA GLU A 94 -0.28 0.85 14.16
C GLU A 94 0.35 -0.19 13.22
N ALA A 95 1.23 -1.02 13.79
CA ALA A 95 1.85 -2.15 13.11
C ALA A 95 1.09 -3.44 13.43
N LEU A 96 0.64 -4.13 12.39
CA LEU A 96 -0.12 -5.37 12.49
C LEU A 96 0.75 -6.56 12.09
N ASP A 97 0.85 -7.55 12.96
CA ASP A 97 1.47 -8.84 12.64
C ASP A 97 0.45 -9.73 11.93
N LEU A 98 0.85 -10.28 10.77
CA LEU A 98 -0.01 -11.14 9.98
C LEU A 98 0.42 -12.61 10.09
N PRO A 99 -0.50 -13.59 10.05
CA PRO A 99 -0.15 -15.01 10.12
C PRO A 99 0.76 -15.45 8.95
N THR A 100 1.90 -16.08 9.25
CA THR A 100 2.87 -16.54 8.24
C THR A 100 4.01 -17.38 8.86
N LEU A 101 4.82 -18.03 8.01
CA LEU A 101 6.09 -18.65 8.36
C LEU A 101 7.26 -17.65 8.32
N GLU A 102 7.23 -16.64 7.45
CA GLU A 102 8.22 -15.56 7.38
C GLU A 102 7.58 -14.23 7.77
N PRO A 103 8.16 -13.41 8.67
CA PRO A 103 7.47 -12.26 9.23
C PRO A 103 6.87 -11.31 8.17
N ARG A 104 5.54 -11.28 8.08
CA ARG A 104 4.71 -10.38 7.27
C ARG A 104 3.87 -9.55 8.21
N GLY A 105 3.57 -8.34 7.79
CA GLY A 105 2.71 -7.44 8.54
C GLY A 105 1.94 -6.51 7.64
N ALA A 106 1.19 -5.62 8.26
CA ALA A 106 0.59 -4.47 7.62
C ALA A 106 0.89 -3.21 8.42
N ALA A 107 0.98 -2.09 7.72
CA ALA A 107 1.01 -0.76 8.30
C ALA A 107 -0.42 -0.23 8.29
N CYS A 108 -0.94 0.19 9.44
CA CYS A 108 -2.24 0.85 9.57
C CYS A 108 -2.04 2.29 10.00
N GLY A 109 -2.77 3.21 9.40
CA GLY A 109 -2.83 4.61 9.81
C GLY A 109 -4.26 5.10 9.89
N GLU A 110 -4.57 5.88 10.91
CA GLU A 110 -5.79 6.69 10.96
C GLU A 110 -5.42 8.15 10.71
N ILE A 111 -6.11 8.78 9.74
CA ILE A 111 -5.87 10.17 9.35
C ILE A 111 -7.18 10.95 9.31
N VAL A 112 -7.10 12.28 9.37
CA VAL A 112 -8.24 13.18 9.19
C VAL A 112 -8.11 13.91 7.87
N VAL A 113 -9.19 13.89 7.09
CA VAL A 113 -9.32 14.65 5.85
C VAL A 113 -10.62 15.43 5.90
N GLU A 114 -10.55 16.75 5.73
CA GLU A 114 -11.70 17.65 5.84
C GLU A 114 -12.53 17.42 7.13
N GLY A 115 -11.85 17.19 8.26
CA GLY A 115 -12.48 16.91 9.56
C GLY A 115 -13.07 15.50 9.73
N ARG A 116 -12.89 14.60 8.75
CA ARG A 116 -13.41 13.23 8.80
C ARG A 116 -12.28 12.22 9.02
N PRO A 117 -12.38 11.36 10.05
CA PRO A 117 -11.41 10.30 10.27
C PRO A 117 -11.59 9.17 9.25
N LEU A 118 -10.49 8.65 8.73
CA LEU A 118 -10.46 7.50 7.84
C LEU A 118 -9.25 6.61 8.14
N ARG A 119 -9.32 5.36 7.72
CA ARG A 119 -8.28 4.35 7.93
C ARG A 119 -7.64 3.93 6.61
N VAL A 120 -6.32 3.84 6.62
CA VAL A 120 -5.52 3.36 5.49
C VAL A 120 -4.63 2.23 5.95
N ILE A 121 -4.57 1.15 5.17
CA ILE A 121 -3.78 -0.04 5.50
C ILE A 121 -2.91 -0.39 4.30
N GLY A 122 -1.60 -0.46 4.49
CA GLY A 122 -0.63 -0.95 3.52
C GLY A 122 -0.21 -2.38 3.86
N THR A 123 -0.28 -3.30 2.90
CA THR A 123 0.07 -4.72 3.12
C THR A 123 0.82 -5.35 1.94
N HIS A 124 1.52 -6.44 2.21
CA HIS A 124 2.18 -7.29 1.22
C HIS A 124 1.95 -8.74 1.63
N LEU A 125 1.01 -9.39 0.95
CA LEU A 125 0.55 -10.73 1.31
C LEU A 125 1.51 -11.84 0.88
N ASP A 126 1.37 -13.01 1.49
CA ASP A 126 2.22 -14.17 1.27
C ASP A 126 2.07 -14.79 -0.14
N LEU A 127 3.10 -15.51 -0.60
CA LEU A 127 3.06 -16.27 -1.85
C LEU A 127 2.17 -17.52 -1.75
N SER A 128 1.93 -18.03 -0.54
CA SER A 128 1.02 -19.15 -0.28
C SER A 128 -0.45 -18.71 -0.22
N GLY A 129 -1.28 -19.30 -1.09
CA GLY A 129 -2.70 -18.94 -1.18
C GLY A 129 -3.54 -19.21 0.07
N LEU A 130 -3.21 -20.24 0.85
CA LEU A 130 -3.87 -20.50 2.13
C LEU A 130 -3.52 -19.42 3.17
N ARG A 131 -2.23 -19.05 3.25
CA ARG A 131 -1.78 -17.98 4.16
C ARG A 131 -2.37 -16.64 3.77
N ARG A 132 -2.49 -16.31 2.48
CA ARG A 132 -3.18 -15.08 2.05
C ARG A 132 -4.61 -14.97 2.59
N ARG A 133 -5.36 -16.07 2.64
CA ARG A 133 -6.72 -16.06 3.22
C ARG A 133 -6.69 -15.73 4.69
N ASP A 134 -5.83 -16.40 5.46
CA ASP A 134 -5.68 -16.14 6.89
C ASP A 134 -5.26 -14.68 7.14
N GLN A 135 -4.37 -14.13 6.33
CA GLN A 135 -3.91 -12.75 6.42
C GLN A 135 -5.02 -11.74 6.12
N ILE A 136 -5.83 -11.95 5.06
CA ILE A 136 -6.99 -11.09 4.78
C ILE A 136 -8.00 -11.17 5.92
N ARG A 137 -8.27 -12.37 6.45
CA ARG A 137 -9.16 -12.53 7.62
C ARG A 137 -8.64 -11.79 8.85
N SER A 138 -7.33 -11.84 9.12
CA SER A 138 -6.72 -11.06 10.21
C SER A 138 -6.88 -9.56 10.01
N LEU A 139 -6.69 -9.05 8.79
CA LEU A 139 -6.93 -7.64 8.47
C LEU A 139 -8.39 -7.24 8.69
N LEU A 140 -9.33 -8.06 8.21
CA LEU A 140 -10.76 -7.82 8.37
C LEU A 140 -11.20 -7.90 9.84
N ALA A 141 -10.67 -8.86 10.60
CA ALA A 141 -10.93 -8.99 12.03
C ALA A 141 -10.39 -7.79 12.81
N PHE A 142 -9.19 -7.30 12.46
CA PHE A 142 -8.64 -6.08 13.02
C PHE A 142 -9.57 -4.88 12.76
N VAL A 143 -9.97 -4.68 11.49
CA VAL A 143 -10.88 -3.58 11.12
C VAL A 143 -12.20 -3.67 11.89
N GLY A 144 -12.78 -4.87 12.01
CA GLY A 144 -14.05 -5.10 12.71
C GLY A 144 -13.97 -5.03 14.24
N ALA A 145 -12.79 -5.23 14.83
CA ALA A 145 -12.57 -5.10 16.28
C ALA A 145 -12.45 -3.63 16.72
N CYS A 146 -12.19 -2.71 15.79
CA CYS A 146 -12.17 -1.29 16.12
C CYS A 146 -13.59 -0.77 16.40
N ASN A 147 -13.76 -0.07 17.52
CA ASN A 147 -15.07 0.47 17.97
C ASN A 147 -15.67 1.57 17.07
N ARG A 148 -15.12 1.83 15.87
CA ARG A 148 -15.51 2.91 14.96
C ARG A 148 -15.63 2.34 13.55
N ASP A 149 -16.80 2.49 12.92
CA ASP A 149 -17.02 2.19 11.49
C ASP A 149 -16.37 3.30 10.65
N LEU A 150 -15.05 3.19 10.43
CA LEU A 150 -14.29 4.17 9.66
C LEU A 150 -14.27 3.82 8.17
N PRO A 151 -14.38 4.82 7.27
CA PRO A 151 -14.02 4.64 5.87
C PRO A 151 -12.61 4.07 5.76
N THR A 152 -12.46 2.90 5.15
CA THR A 152 -11.22 2.12 5.19
C THR A 152 -10.77 1.77 3.78
N VAL A 153 -9.47 1.95 3.52
CA VAL A 153 -8.83 1.55 2.25
C VAL A 153 -7.62 0.66 2.56
N ILE A 154 -7.61 -0.55 2.01
CA ILE A 154 -6.50 -1.52 2.10
C ILE A 154 -5.79 -1.55 0.74
N MET A 155 -4.48 -1.38 0.73
CA MET A 155 -3.66 -1.23 -0.46
C MET A 155 -2.46 -2.14 -0.37
N GLY A 156 -2.09 -2.78 -1.47
CA GLY A 156 -0.90 -3.62 -1.44
C GLY A 156 -0.67 -4.50 -2.65
N ASP A 157 0.45 -5.23 -2.59
CA ASP A 157 0.66 -6.43 -3.38
C ASP A 157 -0.02 -7.62 -2.68
N PHE A 158 -1.09 -8.11 -3.29
CA PHE A 158 -1.87 -9.22 -2.76
C PHE A 158 -1.31 -10.58 -3.18
N ASN A 159 -0.31 -10.65 -4.06
CA ASN A 159 0.23 -11.89 -4.61
C ASN A 159 -0.86 -12.85 -5.14
N GLN A 160 -1.98 -12.28 -5.60
CA GLN A 160 -3.19 -13.02 -5.96
C GLN A 160 -3.58 -12.73 -7.40
N TRP A 161 -3.39 -13.75 -8.24
CA TRP A 161 -3.67 -13.70 -9.68
C TRP A 161 -5.16 -13.49 -9.98
N GLY A 162 -6.04 -14.14 -9.23
CA GLY A 162 -7.48 -14.04 -9.41
C GLY A 162 -8.04 -12.71 -8.92
N ARG A 163 -8.92 -12.08 -9.70
CA ARG A 163 -9.53 -10.78 -9.34
C ARG A 163 -10.51 -10.89 -8.17
N THR A 164 -11.41 -11.88 -8.22
CA THR A 164 -12.45 -12.15 -7.21
C THR A 164 -12.42 -13.62 -6.77
N THR A 165 -11.29 -14.29 -6.96
CA THR A 165 -11.10 -15.72 -6.62
C THR A 165 -9.95 -15.92 -5.64
N GLY A 166 -9.80 -17.15 -5.14
CA GLY A 166 -8.71 -17.49 -4.22
C GLY A 166 -8.89 -16.83 -2.87
N ALA A 167 -7.91 -16.02 -2.46
CA ALA A 167 -7.95 -15.28 -1.20
C ALA A 167 -8.84 -14.03 -1.26
N MET A 168 -9.12 -13.50 -2.46
CA MET A 168 -9.99 -12.32 -2.60
C MET A 168 -11.44 -12.57 -2.21
N ARG A 169 -11.86 -13.84 -2.07
CA ARG A 169 -13.23 -14.20 -1.66
C ARG A 169 -13.52 -13.91 -0.18
N GLU A 170 -12.50 -13.64 0.61
CA GLU A 170 -12.68 -13.29 2.02
C GLU A 170 -13.28 -11.89 2.20
N PHE A 171 -13.20 -11.03 1.18
CA PHE A 171 -13.89 -9.75 1.17
C PHE A 171 -15.39 -9.95 0.93
N SER A 172 -16.21 -9.52 1.89
CA SER A 172 -17.68 -9.52 1.78
C SER A 172 -18.19 -8.44 0.82
N SER A 173 -19.51 -8.38 0.63
CA SER A 173 -20.17 -7.35 -0.18
C SER A 173 -19.96 -5.92 0.32
N ASP A 174 -19.55 -5.74 1.58
CA ASP A 174 -19.23 -4.42 2.14
C ASP A 174 -17.87 -3.88 1.67
N TRP A 175 -17.13 -4.66 0.88
CA TRP A 175 -15.82 -4.30 0.36
C TRP A 175 -15.83 -4.32 -1.16
N GLN A 176 -15.34 -3.24 -1.75
CA GLN A 176 -15.15 -3.08 -3.17
C GLN A 176 -13.69 -3.39 -3.52
N ILE A 177 -13.45 -4.50 -4.22
CA ILE A 177 -12.13 -4.85 -4.75
C ILE A 177 -11.87 -4.05 -6.03
N VAL A 178 -10.95 -3.09 -5.97
CA VAL A 178 -10.51 -2.30 -7.11
C VAL A 178 -9.30 -3.00 -7.74
N THR A 179 -9.39 -3.27 -9.05
CA THR A 179 -8.31 -3.86 -9.84
C THR A 179 -7.94 -2.89 -10.96
N PRO A 180 -7.04 -1.93 -10.73
CA PRO A 180 -6.71 -0.89 -11.72
C PRO A 180 -6.21 -1.44 -13.06
N GLY A 181 -5.47 -2.55 -13.03
CA GLY A 181 -5.03 -3.23 -14.24
C GLY A 181 -3.88 -4.20 -13.95
N ARG A 182 -3.18 -4.61 -15.01
CA ARG A 182 -2.00 -5.47 -14.91
C ARG A 182 -0.80 -4.60 -14.54
N SER A 183 -0.15 -4.93 -13.43
CA SER A 183 0.97 -4.19 -12.85
C SER A 183 2.28 -4.98 -12.84
N TYR A 184 2.23 -6.30 -13.09
CA TYR A 184 3.40 -7.18 -12.99
C TYR A 184 3.54 -8.14 -14.19
N PRO A 185 4.77 -8.37 -14.70
CA PRO A 185 5.99 -7.61 -14.44
C PRO A 185 5.94 -6.25 -15.15
N SER A 186 6.64 -5.25 -14.62
CA SER A 186 6.48 -3.84 -15.02
C SER A 186 6.71 -3.54 -16.50
N ARG A 187 7.68 -4.19 -17.15
CA ARG A 187 7.97 -3.99 -18.59
C ARG A 187 6.88 -4.51 -19.53
N GLN A 188 6.23 -5.62 -19.16
CA GLN A 188 5.20 -6.28 -19.96
C GLN A 188 4.15 -6.84 -19.01
N PRO A 189 3.25 -5.97 -18.49
CA PRO A 189 2.34 -6.38 -17.42
C PRO A 189 1.34 -7.41 -17.91
N VAL A 190 1.29 -8.56 -17.23
CA VAL A 190 0.36 -9.67 -17.51
C VAL A 190 -0.53 -10.01 -16.32
N ALA A 191 -0.05 -9.77 -15.11
CA ALA A 191 -0.71 -10.10 -13.86
C ALA A 191 -1.23 -8.85 -13.16
N THR A 192 -2.42 -8.98 -12.59
CA THR A 192 -2.97 -8.03 -11.64
C THR A 192 -2.60 -8.57 -10.26
N LEU A 193 -1.49 -8.17 -9.65
CA LEU A 193 -1.14 -8.63 -8.28
C LEU A 193 -1.47 -7.58 -7.24
N ASP A 194 -1.23 -6.31 -7.58
CA ASP A 194 -1.50 -5.16 -6.76
C ASP A 194 -2.99 -4.80 -6.75
N ARG A 195 -3.53 -4.47 -5.57
CA ARG A 195 -4.95 -4.15 -5.37
C ARG A 195 -5.12 -2.96 -4.44
N ILE A 196 -6.25 -2.29 -4.64
CA ILE A 196 -6.84 -1.35 -3.69
C ILE A 196 -8.21 -1.92 -3.32
N VAL A 197 -8.52 -2.04 -2.04
CA VAL A 197 -9.79 -2.57 -1.56
C VAL A 197 -10.39 -1.55 -0.61
N ALA A 198 -11.57 -1.05 -0.95
CA ALA A 198 -12.22 0.04 -0.22
C ALA A 198 -13.50 -0.45 0.45
N SER A 199 -13.78 -0.02 1.67
CA SER A 199 -15.06 -0.35 2.32
C SER A 199 -16.23 0.41 1.69
N LYS A 200 -17.46 -0.03 1.98
CA LYS A 200 -18.76 0.49 1.49
C LYS A 200 -18.93 2.01 1.50
N HIS A 201 -18.12 2.72 2.29
CA HIS A 201 -18.12 4.18 2.40
C HIS A 201 -17.56 4.87 1.15
N TRP A 202 -16.86 4.15 0.28
CA TRP A 202 -16.18 4.71 -0.89
C TRP A 202 -16.88 4.35 -2.18
N ARG A 203 -16.96 5.33 -3.09
CA ARG A 203 -17.33 5.14 -4.48
C ARG A 203 -16.08 5.22 -5.35
N LEU A 204 -15.88 4.26 -6.24
CA LEU A 204 -14.82 4.34 -7.24
C LEU A 204 -15.14 5.45 -8.25
N VAL A 205 -14.19 6.34 -8.48
CA VAL A 205 -14.27 7.38 -9.51
C VAL A 205 -13.45 6.97 -10.73
N GLU A 206 -12.18 6.62 -10.50
CA GLU A 206 -11.22 6.34 -11.57
C GLU A 206 -10.12 5.39 -11.08
N THR A 207 -9.50 4.67 -12.02
CA THR A 207 -8.35 3.80 -11.74
C THR A 207 -7.34 3.85 -12.85
N GLU A 208 -6.07 3.71 -12.49
CA GLU A 208 -4.97 3.71 -13.44
C GLU A 208 -3.86 2.74 -13.01
N VAL A 209 -3.16 2.16 -13.99
CA VAL A 209 -1.82 1.60 -13.79
C VAL A 209 -0.82 2.60 -14.35
N HIS A 210 0.03 3.15 -13.50
CA HIS A 210 0.99 4.17 -13.91
C HIS A 210 2.15 3.55 -14.68
N HIS A 211 2.11 3.62 -16.01
CA HIS A 211 3.06 2.94 -16.89
C HIS A 211 3.91 3.93 -17.71
N THR A 212 4.78 4.66 -17.02
CA THR A 212 5.79 5.52 -17.65
C THR A 212 7.07 4.74 -17.97
N GLY A 213 7.95 5.34 -18.79
CA GLY A 213 9.27 4.76 -19.07
C GLY A 213 10.12 4.60 -17.80
N LEU A 214 9.97 5.50 -16.84
CA LEU A 214 10.63 5.43 -15.53
C LEU A 214 10.03 4.31 -14.67
N ALA A 215 8.71 4.27 -14.51
CA ALA A 215 8.03 3.25 -13.73
C ALA A 215 8.32 1.83 -14.25
N ALA A 216 8.40 1.65 -15.57
CA ALA A 216 8.70 0.37 -16.22
C ALA A 216 10.11 -0.20 -15.91
N VAL A 217 11.02 0.59 -15.34
CA VAL A 217 12.37 0.15 -14.97
C VAL A 217 12.72 0.35 -13.50
N ALA A 218 11.91 1.13 -12.77
CA ALA A 218 12.15 1.50 -11.38
C ALA A 218 11.89 0.37 -10.38
N SER A 219 10.91 -0.50 -10.69
CA SER A 219 10.57 -1.70 -9.94
C SER A 219 10.14 -2.80 -10.91
N ASP A 220 10.01 -4.04 -10.43
CA ASP A 220 9.38 -5.13 -11.17
C ASP A 220 7.84 -5.06 -11.13
N HIS A 221 7.26 -4.19 -10.32
CA HIS A 221 5.85 -3.81 -10.34
C HIS A 221 5.66 -2.39 -10.90
N LEU A 222 4.47 -2.10 -11.44
CA LEU A 222 3.99 -0.75 -11.71
C LEU A 222 3.12 -0.24 -10.56
N PRO A 223 3.14 1.07 -10.24
CA PRO A 223 2.19 1.64 -9.30
C PRO A 223 0.74 1.48 -9.80
N VAL A 224 -0.17 1.18 -8.89
CA VAL A 224 -1.61 1.16 -9.15
C VAL A 224 -2.30 2.27 -8.39
N ILE A 225 -3.22 2.97 -9.05
CA ILE A 225 -3.86 4.18 -8.54
C ILE A 225 -5.39 3.97 -8.56
N ALA A 226 -6.06 4.48 -7.54
CA ALA A 226 -7.51 4.62 -7.52
C ALA A 226 -7.92 5.97 -6.94
N LYS A 227 -8.75 6.69 -7.68
CA LYS A 227 -9.46 7.86 -7.18
C LYS A 227 -10.77 7.42 -6.57
N LEU A 228 -10.94 7.69 -5.27
CA LEU A 228 -12.12 7.31 -4.51
C LEU A 228 -12.84 8.54 -3.99
N GLU A 229 -14.16 8.52 -4.05
CA GLU A 229 -15.01 9.52 -3.44
C GLU A 229 -15.64 8.97 -2.15
N LEU A 230 -15.49 9.72 -1.06
CA LEU A 230 -16.16 9.39 0.19
C LEU A 230 -17.64 9.73 0.08
N LEU A 231 -18.49 8.73 0.26
CA LEU A 231 -19.95 8.88 0.31
C LEU A 231 -20.33 9.72 1.54
N LYS A 232 -21.43 10.47 1.40
CA LYS A 232 -21.96 11.32 2.47
C LYS A 232 -22.60 10.49 3.57
#